data_AF-A0A917V9S8-F1
#
_entry.id   AF-A0A917V9S8-F1
#
_cell.length_a   1.000
_cell.length_b   1.000
_cell.length_c   1.000
_cell.angle_alpha   90.00
_cell.angle_beta   90.00
_cell.angle_gamma   90.00
#
_symmetry.space_group_name_H-M   'P 1'
#
loop_
_entity.id
_entity.type
_entity.pdbx_description
1 polymer ?
#
loop_
_entity_poly.entity_id
_entity_poly.type
_entity_poly.pdbx_seq_one_letter_code
_entity_poly.pdbx_strand_id
1 'polypeptide(L)'
;MTNRFARGRGGRGGRPAGGGGAPAAPRRIPRRRPVRRGQIISPFGVGAVNDFRNDEALMCAGLDRWFPNAPDIGLCISEERLQARLGCSHFVKPPDFGEGEGTSKVKIPHVRFPLWHYCPHCFRMEKTTLFGGQPQCDGCAPPGKTWKRRMIPVRIVAICEGGHIEDFPFQEWIGCSCTAADRKLFFKAGRSAASLAGIKIICTACDRTRSLAGAFEEGALTSVKTCSGAQPWLGREEGVHSCQHPLQTVQRGGSNVYFPIVTSSIYIPPSRLVESDVVRNILDMPAIWQQLSSASVNGTVPEAVCSMLAAVWPGVTAKELAEAATARLAGKQSVIGVDSEEDFRRQEYEVLCSGAGSAQDDLFVERADGSDYGWLDRFVRRVGLVRKLRETRVHVGFSRLMPLTDRSDPNVQPLSINSVDWLPAIEVRGEGIFIELREDAIDEWLADGKAAARVAKLISEYNRKRRERQLAPRPIDARFIMIQTLAHALIKELTFTCGYGSSSLRERLYCNLEDPRRRMNGFLVYTASGDSEGTLGGLVAQGAPKRFERLVNDALARASWCSNDPVCMESPDGGAFSSNLAACHSCVLLPETSCEEGNRLLDRALLSGTVDDPDVGFFRDLPFRWAQ
;
A
#
# COMPACT_ATOMS: atom_id res chain seq x y z
N MET A 1 -41.84 -37.59 -33.91
CA MET A 1 -41.99 -39.03 -33.67
C MET A 1 -40.67 -39.60 -33.24
N THR A 2 -40.67 -40.32 -32.13
CA THR A 2 -39.57 -41.04 -31.50
C THR A 2 -38.81 -41.95 -32.47
N ASN A 3 -37.49 -42.06 -32.33
CA ASN A 3 -36.88 -43.40 -32.28
C ASN A 3 -35.48 -43.43 -31.67
N ARG A 4 -35.37 -44.20 -30.59
CA ARG A 4 -34.14 -44.85 -30.13
C ARG A 4 -33.80 -45.97 -31.11
N PHE A 5 -32.52 -46.19 -31.42
CA PHE A 5 -32.02 -47.56 -31.64
C PHE A 5 -30.57 -47.67 -31.18
N ALA A 6 -30.34 -48.63 -30.30
CA ALA A 6 -29.03 -49.14 -29.93
C ALA A 6 -28.70 -50.36 -30.81
N ARG A 7 -27.41 -50.57 -31.12
CA ARG A 7 -26.68 -51.86 -31.07
C ARG A 7 -25.38 -51.78 -31.89
N GLY A 8 -24.34 -52.49 -31.42
CA GLY A 8 -23.28 -53.02 -32.30
C GLY A 8 -21.86 -52.93 -31.75
N ARG A 9 -21.41 -53.98 -31.04
CA ARG A 9 -19.98 -54.26 -30.78
C ARG A 9 -19.33 -54.86 -32.02
N GLY A 10 -18.06 -54.55 -32.26
CA GLY A 10 -17.16 -55.41 -33.06
C GLY A 10 -15.87 -54.72 -33.48
N GLY A 11 -14.72 -55.37 -33.23
CA GLY A 11 -13.45 -55.06 -33.91
C GLY A 11 -12.28 -54.66 -33.01
N ARG A 12 -11.58 -55.66 -32.45
CA ARG A 12 -10.21 -55.51 -31.93
C ARG A 12 -9.24 -55.39 -33.12
N GLY A 13 -8.44 -54.33 -33.13
CA GLY A 13 -7.21 -54.22 -33.93
C GLY A 13 -6.12 -53.64 -33.03
N GLY A 14 -5.10 -54.42 -32.72
CA GLY A 14 -4.01 -54.03 -31.83
C GLY A 14 -2.78 -53.52 -32.58
N ARG A 15 -2.06 -52.59 -31.95
CA ARG A 15 -0.58 -52.38 -31.95
C ARG A 15 -0.29 -51.02 -31.27
N PRO A 16 0.94 -50.75 -30.79
CA PRO A 16 1.84 -51.58 -30.00
C PRO A 16 2.20 -50.90 -28.65
N ALA A 17 2.78 -51.65 -27.74
CA ALA A 17 3.37 -51.15 -26.51
C ALA A 17 4.60 -50.28 -26.82
N GLY A 18 4.63 -49.05 -26.32
CA GLY A 18 5.78 -48.15 -26.47
C GLY A 18 5.43 -46.72 -26.05
N GLY A 19 5.62 -46.42 -24.77
CA GLY A 19 5.44 -45.07 -24.24
C GLY A 19 5.88 -45.01 -22.80
N GLY A 20 7.15 -44.63 -22.58
CA GLY A 20 7.67 -44.32 -21.25
C GLY A 20 6.82 -43.21 -20.63
N GLY A 21 6.00 -43.58 -19.65
CA GLY A 21 5.25 -42.62 -18.86
C GLY A 21 6.23 -41.84 -18.00
N ALA A 22 6.35 -40.53 -18.28
CA ALA A 22 6.96 -39.60 -17.34
C ALA A 22 6.29 -39.79 -15.97
N PRO A 23 7.04 -39.84 -14.86
CA PRO A 23 6.45 -40.02 -13.54
C PRO A 23 5.44 -38.89 -13.31
N ALA A 24 4.20 -39.27 -12.98
CA ALA A 24 3.15 -38.33 -12.64
C ALA A 24 3.68 -37.42 -11.52
N ALA A 25 3.71 -36.11 -11.79
CA ALA A 25 4.13 -35.12 -10.80
C ALA A 25 3.35 -35.37 -9.50
N PRO A 26 4.02 -35.39 -8.33
CA PRO A 26 3.36 -35.67 -7.07
C PRO A 26 2.18 -34.71 -6.91
N ARG A 27 0.98 -35.27 -6.64
CA ARG A 27 -0.22 -34.48 -6.36
C ARG A 27 0.09 -33.55 -5.18
N ARG A 28 0.39 -32.28 -5.46
CA ARG A 28 0.63 -31.27 -4.43
C ARG A 28 -0.61 -31.22 -3.55
N ILE A 29 -0.46 -31.56 -2.28
CA ILE A 29 -1.53 -31.41 -1.28
C ILE A 29 -1.95 -29.93 -1.32
N PRO A 30 -3.22 -29.61 -1.62
CA PRO A 30 -3.65 -28.22 -1.67
C PRO A 30 -3.41 -27.56 -0.32
N ARG A 31 -2.69 -26.42 -0.33
CA ARG A 31 -2.42 -25.63 0.86
C ARG A 31 -3.76 -25.22 1.48
N ARG A 32 -3.95 -25.46 2.77
CA ARG A 32 -5.23 -25.21 3.45
C ARG A 32 -5.61 -23.72 3.51
N ARG A 33 -4.62 -22.84 3.71
CA ARG A 33 -4.78 -21.39 3.89
C ARG A 33 -3.67 -20.62 3.16
N PRO A 34 -3.66 -20.62 1.82
CA PRO A 34 -2.60 -19.97 1.06
C PRO A 34 -2.77 -18.45 1.12
N VAL A 35 -1.68 -17.74 1.44
CA VAL A 35 -1.56 -16.28 1.31
C VAL A 35 -0.26 -16.00 0.56
N ARG A 36 -0.28 -15.09 -0.42
CA ARG A 36 0.95 -14.71 -1.14
C ARG A 36 1.84 -13.87 -0.23
N ARG A 37 3.17 -13.98 -0.37
CA ARG A 37 4.13 -13.23 0.46
C ARG A 37 3.89 -11.71 0.39
N GLY A 38 3.65 -11.17 -0.79
CA GLY A 38 3.34 -9.75 -0.95
C GLY A 38 2.08 -9.31 -0.21
N GLN A 39 1.07 -10.19 -0.17
CA GLN A 39 -0.17 -9.93 0.54
C GLN A 39 -0.01 -9.86 2.06
N ILE A 40 1.04 -10.47 2.63
CA ILE A 40 1.34 -10.35 4.07
C ILE A 40 1.95 -8.98 4.43
N ILE A 41 2.44 -8.21 3.46
CA ILE A 41 2.83 -6.82 3.68
C ILE A 41 1.62 -5.90 3.46
N SER A 42 0.88 -6.11 2.37
CA SER A 42 -0.37 -5.43 2.08
C SER A 42 -1.16 -6.26 1.05
N PRO A 43 -2.45 -6.59 1.26
CA PRO A 43 -3.38 -6.00 2.25
C PRO A 43 -3.66 -6.87 3.50
N PHE A 44 -3.06 -8.05 3.64
CA PHE A 44 -3.32 -9.03 4.70
C PHE A 44 -2.19 -9.12 5.75
N GLY A 45 -1.60 -7.99 6.10
CA GLY A 45 -0.56 -7.92 7.14
C GLY A 45 -1.11 -8.07 8.55
N VAL A 46 -0.22 -7.91 9.54
CA VAL A 46 -0.57 -7.92 10.97
C VAL A 46 -1.80 -7.05 11.23
N GLY A 47 -2.78 -7.58 11.95
CA GLY A 47 -4.04 -6.87 12.24
C GLY A 47 -5.11 -6.96 11.16
N ALA A 48 -4.80 -7.41 9.95
CA ALA A 48 -5.80 -7.62 8.89
C ALA A 48 -6.57 -8.94 9.09
N VAL A 49 -7.86 -8.94 8.77
CA VAL A 49 -8.71 -10.13 8.77
C VAL A 49 -8.77 -10.73 7.36
N ASN A 50 -8.48 -12.02 7.24
CA ASN A 50 -8.52 -12.77 6.00
C ASN A 50 -9.62 -13.84 6.03
N ASP A 51 -10.44 -13.88 4.98
CA ASP A 51 -11.44 -14.90 4.73
C ASP A 51 -10.84 -16.08 3.97
N PHE A 52 -10.70 -17.20 4.67
CA PHE A 52 -10.26 -18.46 4.10
C PHE A 52 -11.44 -19.33 3.68
N ARG A 53 -11.15 -20.34 2.86
CA ARG A 53 -12.14 -21.37 2.47
C ARG A 53 -12.69 -22.08 3.71
N ASN A 54 -13.91 -22.60 3.61
CA ASN A 54 -14.64 -23.28 4.69
C ASN A 54 -15.12 -22.39 5.84
N ASP A 55 -15.45 -21.13 5.55
CA ASP A 55 -16.02 -20.18 6.52
C ASP A 55 -15.07 -19.90 7.71
N GLU A 56 -13.77 -19.76 7.41
CA GLU A 56 -12.74 -19.40 8.38
C GLU A 56 -12.37 -17.92 8.22
N ALA A 57 -12.54 -17.12 9.27
CA ALA A 57 -12.02 -15.75 9.34
C ALA A 57 -10.89 -15.70 10.37
N LEU A 58 -9.67 -15.39 9.91
CA LEU A 58 -8.49 -15.33 10.77
C LEU A 58 -7.76 -13.99 10.58
N MET A 59 -7.25 -13.45 11.67
CA MET A 59 -6.48 -12.21 11.69
C MET A 59 -5.00 -12.51 11.83
N CYS A 60 -4.14 -11.88 11.02
CA CYS A 60 -2.69 -12.05 11.13
C CYS A 60 -2.21 -11.53 12.50
N ALA A 61 -1.50 -12.38 13.26
CA ALA A 61 -1.04 -12.04 14.60
C ALA A 61 0.21 -11.13 14.56
N GLY A 62 0.49 -10.48 15.69
CA GLY A 62 1.63 -9.57 15.88
C GLY A 62 2.99 -10.23 15.70
N LEU A 63 4.01 -9.38 15.48
CA LEU A 63 5.38 -9.79 15.16
C LEU A 63 6.04 -10.60 16.28
N ASP A 64 5.61 -10.42 17.54
CA ASP A 64 6.09 -11.18 18.70
C ASP A 64 5.98 -12.70 18.55
N ARG A 65 5.09 -13.17 17.66
CA ARG A 65 4.80 -14.59 17.46
C ARG A 65 5.26 -15.14 16.12
N TRP A 66 5.75 -14.29 15.21
CA TRP A 66 6.11 -14.71 13.86
C TRP A 66 7.23 -15.75 13.85
N PHE A 67 8.22 -15.55 14.71
CA PHE A 67 9.35 -16.45 14.84
C PHE A 67 9.52 -16.85 16.31
N PRO A 68 9.49 -18.16 16.63
CA PRO A 68 9.80 -18.64 17.98
C PRO A 68 11.26 -18.36 18.40
N ASN A 69 12.16 -18.29 17.41
CA ASN A 69 13.58 -17.94 17.54
C ASN A 69 13.89 -16.73 16.64
N ALA A 70 15.13 -16.27 16.61
CA ALA A 70 15.54 -15.24 15.65
C ALA A 70 15.24 -15.68 14.19
N PRO A 71 14.86 -14.75 13.30
CA PRO A 71 14.66 -15.05 11.88
C PRO A 71 15.91 -15.65 11.24
N ASP A 72 15.74 -16.55 10.27
CA ASP A 72 16.84 -17.08 9.48
C ASP A 72 17.51 -15.95 8.70
N ILE A 73 18.85 -15.93 8.65
CA ILE A 73 19.63 -14.90 7.94
C ILE A 73 19.21 -14.78 6.47
N GLY A 74 18.85 -15.91 5.82
CA GLY A 74 18.38 -15.92 4.43
C GLY A 74 17.00 -15.26 4.20
N LEU A 75 16.27 -14.92 5.26
CA LEU A 75 15.04 -14.12 5.20
C LEU A 75 15.30 -12.63 5.45
N CYS A 76 16.50 -12.27 5.92
CA CYS A 76 16.83 -10.88 6.20
C CYS A 76 17.05 -10.09 4.90
N ILE A 77 16.50 -8.87 4.87
CA ILE A 77 16.69 -7.89 3.80
C ILE A 77 17.42 -6.70 4.43
N SER A 78 18.47 -6.23 3.76
CA SER A 78 19.23 -5.04 4.16
C SER A 78 18.96 -3.91 3.17
N GLU A 79 18.68 -2.72 3.68
CA GLU A 79 18.48 -1.51 2.91
C GLU A 79 18.79 -0.31 3.83
N GLU A 80 20.04 0.17 3.81
CA GLU A 80 20.60 0.97 4.90
C GLU A 80 19.84 2.29 5.12
N ARG A 81 19.47 2.95 4.02
CA ARG A 81 18.71 4.21 4.04
C ARG A 81 17.37 4.05 4.77
N LEU A 82 16.67 2.96 4.46
CA LEU A 82 15.35 2.70 5.02
C LEU A 82 15.44 2.17 6.45
N GLN A 83 16.47 1.37 6.77
CA GLN A 83 16.78 0.92 8.14
C GLN A 83 17.06 2.11 9.06
N ALA A 84 17.94 3.02 8.64
CA ALA A 84 18.27 4.23 9.39
C ALA A 84 17.02 5.10 9.65
N ARG A 85 16.18 5.26 8.61
CA ARG A 85 14.94 6.02 8.71
C ARG A 85 13.90 5.40 9.63
N LEU A 86 13.77 4.07 9.63
CA LEU A 86 12.75 3.37 10.43
C LEU A 86 13.22 3.03 11.84
N GLY A 87 14.52 3.14 12.12
CA GLY A 87 15.12 2.84 13.42
C GLY A 87 15.16 1.35 13.73
N CYS A 88 15.43 0.51 12.73
CA CYS A 88 15.51 -0.95 12.88
C CYS A 88 16.81 -1.50 12.28
N SER A 89 17.34 -2.58 12.84
CA SER A 89 18.59 -3.17 12.36
C SER A 89 18.46 -3.93 11.05
N HIS A 90 17.30 -4.53 10.76
CA HIS A 90 17.07 -5.28 9.51
C HIS A 90 15.59 -5.46 9.21
N PHE A 91 15.31 -5.85 7.96
CA PHE A 91 13.97 -6.25 7.56
C PHE A 91 13.88 -7.75 7.38
N VAL A 92 12.67 -8.32 7.50
CA VAL A 92 12.46 -9.77 7.40
C VAL A 92 11.40 -10.09 6.37
N LYS A 93 11.77 -10.93 5.41
CA LYS A 93 10.88 -11.48 4.42
C LYS A 93 9.91 -12.48 5.05
N PRO A 94 8.60 -12.38 4.82
CA PRO A 94 7.67 -13.42 5.22
C PRO A 94 8.11 -14.78 4.62
N PRO A 95 8.29 -15.83 5.44
CA PRO A 95 8.77 -17.13 4.98
C PRO A 95 7.82 -17.74 3.95
N ASP A 96 8.36 -18.32 2.88
CA ASP A 96 7.58 -19.17 2.00
C ASP A 96 7.44 -20.55 2.63
N PHE A 97 6.22 -20.91 3.03
CA PHE A 97 5.99 -22.22 3.63
C PHE A 97 6.25 -23.34 2.61
N GLY A 98 7.09 -24.33 2.89
CA GLY A 98 7.35 -25.42 1.94
C GLY A 98 8.38 -26.44 2.41
N GLU A 99 8.68 -27.41 1.54
CA GLU A 99 9.69 -28.47 1.78
C GLU A 99 10.78 -28.49 0.68
N GLY A 100 11.04 -27.34 0.03
CA GLY A 100 12.10 -27.19 -0.99
C GLY A 100 13.17 -26.16 -0.61
N GLU A 101 14.21 -26.05 -1.43
CA GLU A 101 15.24 -25.01 -1.29
C GLU A 101 14.60 -23.60 -1.29
N GLY A 102 15.02 -22.75 -0.35
CA GLY A 102 14.49 -21.40 -0.17
C GLY A 102 13.09 -21.32 0.47
N THR A 103 12.55 -22.43 0.97
CA THR A 103 11.29 -22.48 1.73
C THR A 103 11.54 -22.81 3.20
N SER A 104 10.64 -22.37 4.08
CA SER A 104 10.71 -22.58 5.52
C SER A 104 9.51 -23.41 6.00
N LYS A 105 9.67 -24.12 7.12
CA LYS A 105 8.54 -24.77 7.81
C LYS A 105 7.80 -23.81 8.76
N VAL A 106 8.27 -22.57 8.88
CA VAL A 106 7.64 -21.52 9.69
C VAL A 106 6.32 -21.10 9.04
N LYS A 107 5.27 -21.04 9.84
CA LYS A 107 3.94 -20.54 9.44
C LYS A 107 3.71 -19.20 10.13
N ILE A 108 3.21 -18.22 9.39
CA ILE A 108 2.79 -16.96 9.99
C ILE A 108 1.57 -17.20 10.90
N PRO A 109 1.67 -16.85 12.19
CA PRO A 109 0.59 -17.08 13.15
C PRO A 109 -0.62 -16.20 12.83
N HIS A 110 -1.80 -16.77 13.05
CA HIS A 110 -3.06 -16.04 12.96
C HIS A 110 -3.92 -16.35 14.19
N VAL A 111 -4.70 -15.37 14.64
CA VAL A 111 -5.74 -15.54 15.66
C VAL A 111 -7.10 -15.61 15.00
N ARG A 112 -8.08 -16.20 15.67
CA ARG A 112 -9.46 -16.15 15.19
C ARG A 112 -10.08 -14.80 15.53
N PHE A 113 -10.63 -14.14 14.52
CA PHE A 113 -11.43 -12.95 14.74
C PHE A 113 -12.40 -12.78 13.55
N PRO A 114 -13.69 -12.46 13.79
CA PRO A 114 -14.36 -12.17 15.07
C PRO A 114 -14.55 -13.42 15.93
N LEU A 115 -14.92 -13.22 17.20
CA LEU A 115 -15.17 -14.32 18.13
C LEU A 115 -16.61 -14.83 18.03
N TRP A 116 -17.58 -13.99 17.66
CA TRP A 116 -18.95 -14.45 17.45
C TRP A 116 -19.09 -15.25 16.16
N HIS A 117 -19.65 -16.45 16.31
CA HIS A 117 -20.04 -17.32 15.23
C HIS A 117 -21.51 -17.69 15.37
N TYR A 118 -22.15 -18.11 14.28
CA TYR A 118 -23.50 -18.65 14.31
C TYR A 118 -23.61 -19.93 13.47
N CYS A 119 -24.53 -20.81 13.86
CA CYS A 119 -24.84 -22.00 13.08
C CYS A 119 -25.77 -21.62 11.91
N PRO A 120 -25.45 -21.96 10.65
CA PRO A 120 -26.34 -21.67 9.52
C PRO A 120 -27.65 -22.47 9.52
N HIS A 121 -27.80 -23.47 10.41
CA HIS A 121 -28.98 -24.32 10.47
C HIS A 121 -29.90 -23.97 11.66
N CYS A 122 -29.38 -24.03 12.89
CA CYS A 122 -30.16 -23.71 14.10
C CYS A 122 -30.02 -22.24 14.54
N PHE A 123 -29.22 -21.42 13.85
CA PHE A 123 -29.01 -19.99 14.15
C PHE A 123 -28.40 -19.68 15.53
N ARG A 124 -28.10 -20.69 16.35
CA ARG A 124 -27.43 -20.52 17.65
C ARG A 124 -26.10 -19.79 17.44
N MET A 125 -25.89 -18.77 18.26
CA MET A 125 -24.63 -18.02 18.33
C MET A 125 -23.75 -18.56 19.44
N GLU A 126 -22.45 -18.46 19.21
CA GLU A 126 -21.43 -18.83 20.18
C GLU A 126 -20.26 -17.85 20.08
N LYS A 127 -19.80 -17.34 21.22
CA LYS A 127 -18.58 -16.55 21.31
C LYS A 127 -17.44 -17.51 21.68
N THR A 128 -16.48 -17.65 20.79
CA THR A 128 -15.29 -18.49 20.99
C THR A 128 -14.13 -17.68 21.55
N THR A 129 -12.97 -18.29 21.68
CA THR A 129 -11.68 -17.67 22.02
C THR A 129 -10.84 -17.36 20.77
N LEU A 130 -9.88 -16.44 20.93
CA LEU A 130 -8.87 -16.09 19.90
C LEU A 130 -8.06 -17.33 19.48
N PHE A 131 -7.76 -18.21 20.43
CA PHE A 131 -6.95 -19.42 20.24
C PHE A 131 -7.87 -20.65 20.26
N GLY A 132 -7.93 -21.40 19.15
CA GLY A 132 -8.73 -22.63 19.08
C GLY A 132 -8.85 -23.19 17.66
N GLY A 133 -9.58 -24.28 17.48
CA GLY A 133 -9.96 -24.84 16.16
C GLY A 133 -11.27 -24.23 15.61
N GLN A 134 -11.64 -24.59 14.38
CA GLN A 134 -12.90 -24.11 13.75
C GLN A 134 -14.11 -24.42 14.65
N PRO A 135 -14.91 -23.41 15.06
CA PRO A 135 -16.05 -23.63 15.94
C PRO A 135 -17.10 -24.56 15.32
N GLN A 136 -17.67 -25.42 16.16
CA GLN A 136 -18.64 -26.42 15.77
C GLN A 136 -19.90 -26.29 16.64
N CYS A 137 -21.07 -26.42 16.01
CA CYS A 137 -22.32 -26.26 16.70
C CYS A 137 -22.71 -27.54 17.47
N ASP A 138 -22.82 -27.41 18.79
CA ASP A 138 -23.26 -28.50 19.68
C ASP A 138 -24.77 -28.75 19.66
N GLY A 139 -25.57 -27.77 19.23
CA GLY A 139 -27.04 -27.88 19.22
C GLY A 139 -27.62 -28.56 17.97
N CYS A 140 -26.77 -28.89 17.00
CA CYS A 140 -27.19 -29.28 15.65
C CYS A 140 -26.62 -30.66 15.22
N ALA A 141 -26.17 -31.49 16.17
CA ALA A 141 -25.70 -32.85 15.87
C ALA A 141 -26.87 -33.71 15.34
N PRO A 142 -26.78 -34.29 14.13
CA PRO A 142 -27.83 -35.17 13.63
C PRO A 142 -27.97 -36.41 14.53
N PRO A 143 -29.19 -36.90 14.82
CA PRO A 143 -29.39 -38.13 15.58
C PRO A 143 -28.57 -39.28 14.98
N GLY A 144 -27.76 -39.96 15.81
CA GLY A 144 -26.91 -41.07 15.39
C GLY A 144 -25.65 -40.69 14.59
N LYS A 145 -25.29 -39.41 14.46
CA LYS A 145 -24.04 -38.97 13.83
C LYS A 145 -23.15 -38.22 14.81
N THR A 146 -21.85 -38.51 14.77
CA THR A 146 -20.83 -37.90 15.63
C THR A 146 -20.25 -36.58 15.08
N TRP A 147 -20.54 -36.23 13.82
CA TRP A 147 -20.00 -35.01 13.22
C TRP A 147 -20.86 -33.79 13.54
N LYS A 148 -20.22 -32.74 14.06
CA LYS A 148 -20.83 -31.45 14.36
C LYS A 148 -20.74 -30.52 13.14
N ARG A 149 -21.72 -29.64 12.98
CA ARG A 149 -21.74 -28.66 11.89
C ARG A 149 -20.78 -27.51 12.19
N ARG A 150 -20.03 -27.05 11.19
CA ARG A 150 -19.20 -25.84 11.31
C ARG A 150 -20.08 -24.60 11.51
N MET A 151 -19.61 -23.68 12.34
CA MET A 151 -20.24 -22.37 12.51
C MET A 151 -19.57 -21.35 11.60
N ILE A 152 -20.31 -20.30 11.24
CA ILE A 152 -19.87 -19.24 10.34
C ILE A 152 -19.54 -18.01 11.20
N PRO A 153 -18.37 -17.36 11.01
CA PRO A 153 -18.04 -16.12 11.70
C PRO A 153 -19.03 -15.03 11.30
N VAL A 154 -19.47 -14.25 12.28
CA VAL A 154 -20.36 -13.12 12.01
C VAL A 154 -19.63 -12.09 11.13
N ARG A 155 -20.38 -11.39 10.28
CA ARG A 155 -19.82 -10.44 9.30
C ARG A 155 -19.77 -9.00 9.82
N ILE A 156 -20.22 -8.77 11.05
CA ILE A 156 -20.39 -7.45 11.64
C ILE A 156 -19.45 -7.35 12.84
N VAL A 157 -18.63 -6.31 12.83
CA VAL A 157 -17.64 -5.99 13.87
C VAL A 157 -17.73 -4.50 14.21
N ALA A 158 -17.10 -4.10 15.30
CA ALA A 158 -17.01 -2.71 15.72
C ALA A 158 -15.55 -2.25 15.71
N ILE A 159 -15.28 -1.06 15.19
CA ILE A 159 -13.95 -0.44 15.15
C ILE A 159 -14.04 1.00 15.66
N CYS A 160 -12.92 1.57 16.10
CA CYS A 160 -12.84 2.99 16.50
C CYS A 160 -11.75 3.73 15.71
N GLU A 161 -11.76 5.06 15.77
CA GLU A 161 -10.74 5.90 15.11
C GLU A 161 -9.33 5.63 15.63
N GLY A 162 -9.19 5.26 16.91
CA GLY A 162 -7.93 4.78 17.47
C GLY A 162 -7.40 3.46 16.89
N GLY A 163 -8.05 2.83 15.91
CA GLY A 163 -7.55 1.63 15.22
C GLY A 163 -7.86 0.29 15.90
N HIS A 164 -8.56 0.29 17.03
CA HIS A 164 -9.03 -0.93 17.72
C HIS A 164 -10.13 -1.64 16.94
N ILE A 165 -10.25 -2.95 17.16
CA ILE A 165 -11.30 -3.78 16.57
C ILE A 165 -11.82 -4.78 17.59
N GLU A 166 -13.13 -4.86 17.71
CA GLU A 166 -13.81 -5.79 18.60
C GLU A 166 -15.07 -6.37 17.96
N ASP A 167 -15.56 -7.45 18.55
CA ASP A 167 -16.84 -8.02 18.19
C ASP A 167 -17.97 -7.00 18.37
N PHE A 168 -18.96 -7.02 17.46
CA PHE A 168 -20.17 -6.24 17.66
C PHE A 168 -20.83 -6.62 19.01
N PRO A 169 -21.25 -5.64 19.83
CA PRO A 169 -21.74 -5.89 21.18
C PRO A 169 -23.17 -6.44 21.16
N PHE A 170 -23.36 -7.67 20.68
CA PHE A 170 -24.68 -8.29 20.47
C PHE A 170 -25.52 -8.34 21.74
N GLN A 171 -24.87 -8.55 22.89
CA GLN A 171 -25.53 -8.69 24.17
C GLN A 171 -26.06 -7.33 24.66
N GLU A 172 -25.20 -6.32 24.64
CA GLU A 172 -25.50 -4.94 25.01
C GLU A 172 -26.50 -4.32 24.02
N TRP A 173 -26.38 -4.63 22.72
CA TRP A 173 -27.28 -4.18 21.67
C TRP A 173 -28.74 -4.58 21.95
N ILE A 174 -28.98 -5.82 22.38
CA ILE A 174 -30.33 -6.27 22.76
C ILE A 174 -30.69 -5.92 24.22
N GLY A 175 -29.79 -5.28 24.97
CA GLY A 175 -29.95 -4.97 26.40
C GLY A 175 -29.97 -6.21 27.30
N CYS A 176 -29.30 -7.29 26.92
CA CYS A 176 -29.28 -8.55 27.67
C CYS A 176 -28.21 -8.54 28.76
N SER A 177 -28.59 -8.93 29.97
CA SER A 177 -27.72 -9.04 31.15
C SER A 177 -27.44 -10.49 31.57
N CYS A 178 -27.77 -11.48 30.74
CA CYS A 178 -27.51 -12.90 31.04
C CYS A 178 -25.99 -13.18 31.13
N THR A 179 -25.62 -14.09 32.03
CA THR A 179 -24.22 -14.54 32.15
C THR A 179 -23.79 -15.39 30.94
N ALA A 180 -22.48 -15.61 30.79
CA ALA A 180 -21.96 -16.46 29.73
C ALA A 180 -22.43 -17.93 29.80
N ALA A 181 -22.75 -18.43 31.00
CA ALA A 181 -23.25 -19.79 31.21
C ALA A 181 -24.73 -19.92 30.81
N ASP A 182 -25.54 -18.89 31.07
CA ASP A 182 -26.98 -18.91 30.82
C ASP A 182 -27.37 -18.41 29.44
N ARG A 183 -26.50 -17.61 28.78
CA ARG A 183 -26.84 -16.95 27.52
C ARG A 183 -27.07 -17.97 26.40
N LYS A 184 -28.18 -17.79 25.70
CA LYS A 184 -28.54 -18.55 24.50
C LYS A 184 -28.94 -17.55 23.41
N LEU A 185 -27.93 -16.99 22.74
CA LEU A 185 -28.12 -16.03 21.65
C LEU A 185 -28.37 -16.75 20.33
N PHE A 186 -29.25 -16.18 19.49
CA PHE A 186 -29.57 -16.68 18.16
C PHE A 186 -29.54 -15.55 17.14
N PHE A 187 -28.88 -15.80 16.00
CA PHE A 187 -28.77 -14.93 14.84
C PHE A 187 -29.85 -15.31 13.81
N LYS A 188 -31.08 -14.85 13.98
CA LYS A 188 -32.18 -15.20 13.06
C LYS A 188 -32.15 -14.30 11.83
N ALA A 189 -31.59 -14.83 10.75
CA ALA A 189 -31.72 -14.31 9.40
C ALA A 189 -32.90 -15.03 8.72
N GLY A 190 -34.08 -14.39 8.66
CA GLY A 190 -35.27 -14.98 8.02
C GLY A 190 -35.23 -14.95 6.48
N ARG A 191 -36.36 -15.23 5.81
CA ARG A 191 -36.48 -15.05 4.34
C ARG A 191 -36.26 -13.61 3.88
N SER A 192 -36.39 -12.64 4.78
CA SER A 192 -36.17 -11.19 4.56
C SER A 192 -34.74 -10.73 4.90
N ALA A 193 -33.76 -11.64 5.00
CA ALA A 193 -32.36 -11.31 5.34
C ALA A 193 -31.59 -10.55 4.24
N ALA A 194 -32.28 -10.06 3.21
CA ALA A 194 -31.71 -9.15 2.21
C ALA A 194 -31.35 -7.78 2.80
N SER A 195 -31.97 -7.38 3.92
CA SER A 195 -31.65 -6.15 4.65
C SER A 195 -31.35 -6.42 6.13
N LEU A 196 -30.59 -5.51 6.76
CA LEU A 196 -30.22 -5.59 8.18
C LEU A 196 -31.43 -5.62 9.12
N ALA A 197 -32.54 -4.98 8.75
CA ALA A 197 -33.80 -5.02 9.49
C ALA A 197 -34.42 -6.43 9.56
N GLY A 198 -34.11 -7.28 8.57
CA GLY A 198 -34.53 -8.68 8.54
C GLY A 198 -33.72 -9.61 9.45
N ILE A 199 -32.60 -9.14 10.01
CA ILE A 199 -31.74 -9.90 10.92
C ILE A 199 -32.08 -9.53 12.36
N LYS A 200 -32.50 -10.52 13.15
CA LYS A 200 -32.84 -10.35 14.58
C LYS A 200 -31.90 -11.14 15.47
N ILE A 201 -31.45 -10.50 16.54
CA ILE A 201 -30.72 -11.12 17.64
C ILE A 201 -31.72 -11.41 18.75
N ILE A 202 -31.70 -12.63 19.26
CA ILE A 202 -32.65 -13.11 20.27
C ILE A 202 -31.87 -13.81 21.37
N CYS A 203 -32.13 -13.48 22.63
CA CYS A 203 -31.72 -14.29 23.78
C CYS A 203 -32.91 -15.13 24.24
N THR A 204 -32.84 -16.45 24.15
CA THR A 204 -33.95 -17.33 24.61
C THR A 204 -33.92 -17.60 26.12
N ALA A 205 -33.00 -16.98 26.85
CA ALA A 205 -32.93 -17.09 28.31
C ALA A 205 -33.69 -15.96 29.02
N CYS A 206 -33.78 -14.78 28.39
CA CYS A 206 -34.47 -13.60 28.93
C CYS A 206 -35.46 -12.96 27.95
N ASP A 207 -35.71 -13.63 26.82
CA ASP A 207 -36.62 -13.24 25.74
C ASP A 207 -36.39 -11.87 25.08
N ARG A 208 -35.28 -11.19 25.40
CA ARG A 208 -34.90 -9.94 24.74
C ARG A 208 -34.57 -10.18 23.28
N THR A 209 -35.06 -9.28 22.44
CA THR A 209 -34.85 -9.30 21.01
C THR A 209 -34.67 -7.90 20.45
N ARG A 210 -33.75 -7.74 19.50
CA ARG A 210 -33.60 -6.52 18.71
C ARG A 210 -33.17 -6.86 17.30
N SER A 211 -33.64 -6.09 16.32
CA SER A 211 -33.11 -6.18 14.95
C SER A 211 -31.75 -5.50 14.83
N LEU A 212 -31.01 -5.75 13.76
CA LEU A 212 -29.80 -5.00 13.40
C LEU A 212 -30.10 -3.75 12.56
N ALA A 213 -31.37 -3.34 12.44
CA ALA A 213 -31.73 -2.06 11.82
C ALA A 213 -31.03 -0.91 12.56
N GLY A 214 -30.49 0.05 11.81
CA GLY A 214 -29.76 1.19 12.34
C GLY A 214 -28.39 0.87 12.96
N ALA A 215 -27.95 -0.40 13.00
CA ALA A 215 -26.68 -0.75 13.64
C ALA A 215 -25.45 -0.09 12.97
N PHE A 216 -25.58 0.27 11.69
CA PHE A 216 -24.53 0.92 10.88
C PHE A 216 -24.67 2.44 10.80
N GLU A 217 -25.69 3.02 11.44
CA GLU A 217 -25.85 4.47 11.51
C GLU A 217 -24.75 5.08 12.38
N GLU A 218 -24.38 6.32 12.07
CA GLU A 218 -23.39 7.06 12.84
C GLU A 218 -23.87 7.22 14.30
N GLY A 219 -23.00 6.91 15.26
CA GLY A 219 -23.32 6.97 16.69
C GLY A 219 -24.23 5.85 17.21
N ALA A 220 -24.59 4.84 16.40
CA ALA A 220 -25.49 3.75 16.82
C ALA A 220 -25.01 2.96 18.05
N LEU A 221 -23.69 2.94 18.29
CA LEU A 221 -23.08 2.25 19.44
C LEU A 221 -22.71 3.18 20.61
N THR A 222 -22.83 4.51 20.46
CA THR A 222 -22.37 5.49 21.47
C THR A 222 -23.04 5.27 22.83
N SER A 223 -24.32 4.92 22.85
CA SER A 223 -25.06 4.61 24.09
C SER A 223 -25.09 3.11 24.44
N VAL A 224 -24.43 2.26 23.66
CA VAL A 224 -24.46 0.80 23.79
C VAL A 224 -23.16 0.32 24.43
N LYS A 225 -22.02 0.73 23.89
CA LYS A 225 -20.70 0.30 24.33
C LYS A 225 -19.63 1.29 23.87
N THR A 226 -18.73 1.66 24.78
CA THR A 226 -17.49 2.38 24.45
C THR A 226 -16.38 1.42 24.07
N CYS A 227 -15.42 1.88 23.26
CA CYS A 227 -14.32 1.05 22.79
C CYS A 227 -13.54 0.44 23.96
N SER A 228 -13.37 -0.88 23.97
CA SER A 228 -12.60 -1.56 25.02
C SER A 228 -11.09 -1.42 24.86
N GLY A 229 -10.62 -0.86 23.75
CA GLY A 229 -9.21 -0.87 23.38
C GLY A 229 -8.70 -2.23 22.91
N ALA A 230 -9.58 -3.13 22.48
CA ALA A 230 -9.21 -4.48 22.04
C ALA A 230 -8.17 -4.47 20.91
N GLN A 231 -7.15 -5.30 21.06
CA GLN A 231 -6.12 -5.57 20.06
C GLN A 231 -6.00 -7.09 19.82
N PRO A 232 -6.98 -7.72 19.14
CA PRO A 232 -7.02 -9.17 18.96
C PRO A 232 -5.76 -9.75 18.32
N TRP A 233 -5.13 -9.03 17.38
CA TRP A 233 -3.88 -9.45 16.72
C TRP A 233 -2.69 -9.56 17.68
N LEU A 234 -2.73 -8.82 18.80
CA LEU A 234 -1.77 -8.91 19.89
C LEU A 234 -2.23 -9.86 21.00
N GLY A 235 -3.36 -10.54 20.83
CA GLY A 235 -3.90 -11.45 21.84
C GLY A 235 -4.65 -10.75 22.97
N ARG A 236 -5.08 -9.49 22.79
CA ARG A 236 -5.76 -8.68 23.81
C ARG A 236 -7.22 -8.45 23.42
N GLU A 237 -8.16 -8.98 24.20
CA GLU A 237 -9.60 -8.69 24.03
C GLU A 237 -10.04 -7.38 24.72
N GLU A 238 -9.19 -6.84 25.59
CA GLU A 238 -9.35 -5.54 26.25
C GLU A 238 -8.00 -4.81 26.22
N GLY A 239 -8.06 -3.48 26.05
CA GLY A 239 -6.89 -2.62 25.96
C GLY A 239 -6.20 -2.43 27.31
N VAL A 240 -4.91 -2.10 27.28
CA VAL A 240 -4.14 -1.72 28.47
C VAL A 240 -4.58 -0.34 28.99
N HIS A 241 -5.05 0.51 28.09
CA HIS A 241 -5.55 1.84 28.40
C HIS A 241 -7.00 1.98 27.95
N SER A 242 -7.79 2.77 28.68
CA SER A 242 -9.17 3.06 28.30
C SER A 242 -9.21 3.85 27.00
N CYS A 243 -9.86 3.31 25.96
CA CYS A 243 -10.12 4.03 24.73
C CYS A 243 -11.42 4.83 24.86
N GLN A 244 -11.39 6.13 24.56
CA GLN A 244 -12.57 7.00 24.63
C GLN A 244 -13.21 7.25 23.26
N HIS A 245 -12.67 6.67 22.19
CA HIS A 245 -13.25 6.80 20.86
C HIS A 245 -14.57 6.02 20.77
N PRO A 246 -15.61 6.59 20.11
CA PRO A 246 -16.84 5.87 19.85
C PRO A 246 -16.57 4.69 18.91
N LEU A 247 -17.34 3.62 19.10
CA LEU A 247 -17.34 2.48 18.19
C LEU A 247 -18.25 2.75 16.99
N GLN A 248 -17.77 2.35 15.81
CA GLN A 248 -18.54 2.32 14.58
C GLN A 248 -18.68 0.89 14.09
N THR A 249 -19.91 0.51 13.77
CA THR A 249 -20.21 -0.80 13.20
C THR A 249 -19.79 -0.85 11.75
N VAL A 250 -19.07 -1.90 11.37
CA VAL A 250 -18.62 -2.12 9.99
C VAL A 250 -18.79 -3.57 9.56
N GLN A 251 -18.83 -3.78 8.25
CA GLN A 251 -18.74 -5.10 7.68
C GLN A 251 -17.28 -5.54 7.78
N ARG A 252 -17.04 -6.75 8.29
CA ARG A 252 -15.70 -7.31 8.47
C ARG A 252 -14.86 -7.35 7.20
N GLY A 253 -15.50 -7.50 6.04
CA GLY A 253 -14.85 -7.45 4.72
C GLY A 253 -14.87 -6.07 4.06
N GLY A 254 -15.25 -5.02 4.79
CA GLY A 254 -15.24 -3.64 4.29
C GLY A 254 -13.83 -3.09 4.15
N SER A 255 -13.61 -2.21 3.16
CA SER A 255 -12.31 -1.57 2.93
C SER A 255 -11.86 -0.67 4.08
N ASN A 256 -12.80 -0.15 4.87
CA ASN A 256 -12.51 0.69 6.03
C ASN A 256 -12.08 -0.10 7.29
N VAL A 257 -12.01 -1.42 7.22
CA VAL A 257 -11.59 -2.26 8.36
C VAL A 257 -10.08 -2.24 8.54
N TYR A 258 -9.29 -2.10 7.47
CA TYR A 258 -7.84 -2.19 7.54
C TYR A 258 -7.18 -1.38 6.43
N PHE A 259 -6.34 -0.42 6.82
CA PHE A 259 -5.46 0.33 5.92
C PHE A 259 -4.01 0.09 6.33
N PRO A 260 -3.23 -0.68 5.55
CA PRO A 260 -1.83 -0.91 5.86
C PRO A 260 -1.03 0.37 5.68
N ILE A 261 -0.06 0.61 6.57
CA ILE A 261 0.93 1.66 6.42
C ILE A 261 2.21 0.98 5.96
N VAL A 262 2.56 1.26 4.71
CA VAL A 262 3.74 0.70 4.04
C VAL A 262 4.68 1.84 3.70
N THR A 263 5.92 1.73 4.15
CA THR A 263 7.01 2.62 3.73
C THR A 263 7.86 1.89 2.72
N SER A 264 8.20 2.54 1.61
CA SER A 264 9.05 1.95 0.58
C SER A 264 10.24 2.83 0.19
N SER A 265 11.27 2.15 -0.31
CA SER A 265 12.48 2.76 -0.84
C SER A 265 12.81 2.12 -2.18
N ILE A 266 13.10 2.95 -3.17
CA ILE A 266 13.79 2.50 -4.38
C ILE A 266 15.27 2.33 -4.02
N TYR A 267 15.85 1.20 -4.40
CA TYR A 267 17.26 0.92 -4.17
C TYR A 267 18.13 1.96 -4.89
N ILE A 268 19.12 2.49 -4.17
CA ILE A 268 20.15 3.35 -4.74
C ILE A 268 21.49 2.62 -4.63
N PRO A 269 22.25 2.44 -5.74
CA PRO A 269 23.57 1.84 -5.67
C PRO A 269 24.49 2.59 -4.70
N PRO A 270 25.24 1.89 -3.83
CA PRO A 270 26.19 2.51 -2.91
C PRO A 270 27.17 3.45 -3.59
N SER A 271 27.63 3.16 -4.82
CA SER A 271 28.52 4.03 -5.60
C SER A 271 27.96 5.43 -5.90
N ARG A 272 26.62 5.58 -5.92
CA ARG A 272 25.95 6.87 -6.06
C ARG A 272 25.66 7.54 -4.73
N LEU A 273 25.46 6.74 -3.70
CA LEU A 273 25.47 7.25 -2.33
C LEU A 273 26.86 7.81 -2.00
N VAL A 274 27.92 7.15 -2.47
CA VAL A 274 29.37 7.39 -2.31
C VAL A 274 29.85 8.75 -2.85
N GLU A 275 29.22 9.34 -3.86
CA GLU A 275 29.52 10.72 -4.27
C GLU A 275 29.17 11.73 -3.15
N SER A 276 28.30 11.36 -2.19
CA SER A 276 28.13 12.04 -0.89
C SER A 276 28.63 11.23 0.33
N ASP A 277 28.72 9.90 0.24
CA ASP A 277 28.95 8.98 1.36
C ASP A 277 30.41 8.56 1.53
N VAL A 278 31.29 8.60 0.51
CA VAL A 278 32.72 8.33 0.73
C VAL A 278 33.36 9.48 1.48
N VAL A 279 33.05 10.71 1.06
CA VAL A 279 33.45 11.90 1.80
C VAL A 279 32.95 11.79 3.24
N ARG A 280 31.68 11.42 3.45
CA ARG A 280 31.09 11.22 4.78
C ARG A 280 31.78 10.12 5.59
N ASN A 281 32.04 8.95 5.00
CA ASN A 281 32.70 7.81 5.65
C ASN A 281 34.15 8.14 6.04
N ILE A 282 34.87 8.88 5.18
CA ILE A 282 36.21 9.40 5.50
C ILE A 282 36.12 10.34 6.72
N LEU A 283 35.11 11.21 6.78
CA LEU A 283 34.90 12.13 7.90
C LEU A 283 34.40 11.44 9.19
N ASP A 284 33.79 10.25 9.09
CA ASP A 284 33.32 9.47 10.24
C ASP A 284 34.43 8.60 10.86
N MET A 285 35.57 8.42 10.20
CA MET A 285 36.74 7.74 10.78
C MET A 285 37.40 8.62 11.85
N PRO A 286 37.46 8.19 13.14
CA PRO A 286 37.93 9.05 14.23
C PRO A 286 39.36 9.59 14.04
N ALA A 287 40.26 8.77 13.52
CA ALA A 287 41.65 9.16 13.28
C ALA A 287 41.77 10.22 12.17
N ILE A 288 40.99 10.06 11.09
CA ILE A 288 40.99 11.01 9.96
C ILE A 288 40.29 12.31 10.39
N TRP A 289 39.16 12.21 11.09
CA TRP A 289 38.44 13.37 11.59
C TRP A 289 39.30 14.20 12.55
N GLN A 290 40.01 13.55 13.48
CA GLN A 290 40.93 14.23 14.38
C GLN A 290 42.05 14.93 13.61
N GLN A 291 42.60 14.32 12.56
CA GLN A 291 43.62 14.93 11.73
C GLN A 291 43.08 16.16 10.97
N LEU A 292 41.90 16.06 10.36
CA LEU A 292 41.26 17.17 9.63
C LEU A 292 40.81 18.31 10.55
N SER A 293 40.27 18.00 11.73
CA SER A 293 39.87 19.01 12.71
C SER A 293 41.05 19.78 13.28
N SER A 294 42.16 19.07 13.54
CA SER A 294 43.40 19.67 14.06
C SER A 294 44.12 20.55 13.04
N ALA A 295 43.95 20.25 11.75
CA ALA A 295 44.54 21.01 10.65
C ALA A 295 43.68 22.20 10.18
N SER A 296 42.54 22.45 10.83
CA SER A 296 41.65 23.55 10.48
C SER A 296 42.25 24.92 10.85
N VAL A 297 42.03 25.90 9.97
CA VAL A 297 42.43 27.30 10.17
C VAL A 297 41.17 28.16 10.03
N ASN A 298 40.84 28.96 11.05
CA ASN A 298 39.63 29.80 11.10
C ASN A 298 38.32 29.04 10.78
N GLY A 299 38.21 27.78 11.22
CA GLY A 299 37.02 26.95 10.98
C GLY A 299 36.92 26.37 9.57
N THR A 300 37.96 26.55 8.73
CA THR A 300 38.06 25.98 7.39
C THR A 300 39.18 24.95 7.32
N VAL A 301 38.92 23.83 6.62
CA VAL A 301 39.92 22.79 6.37
C VAL A 301 40.60 23.07 5.04
N PRO A 302 41.93 23.29 4.99
CA PRO A 302 42.63 23.56 3.74
C PRO A 302 42.64 22.35 2.80
N GLU A 303 42.42 22.60 1.50
CA GLU A 303 42.42 21.56 0.46
C GLU A 303 43.73 20.76 0.41
N ALA A 304 44.87 21.42 0.67
CA ALA A 304 46.19 20.79 0.69
C ALA A 304 46.31 19.61 1.69
N VAL A 305 45.54 19.63 2.78
CA VAL A 305 45.52 18.56 3.79
C VAL A 305 44.70 17.37 3.30
N CYS A 306 43.71 17.62 2.44
CA CYS A 306 42.83 16.61 1.88
C CYS A 306 43.45 15.91 0.66
N SER A 307 44.46 16.50 0.02
CA SER A 307 45.12 15.95 -1.18
C SER A 307 45.72 14.56 -0.97
N MET A 308 46.32 14.30 0.22
CA MET A 308 46.88 12.98 0.52
C MET A 308 45.79 11.92 0.78
N LEU A 309 44.65 12.32 1.34
CA LEU A 309 43.52 11.41 1.56
C LEU A 309 42.85 11.11 0.21
N ALA A 310 42.57 12.13 -0.59
CA ALA A 310 42.00 11.97 -1.95
C ALA A 310 42.84 11.05 -2.86
N ALA A 311 44.17 10.98 -2.67
CA ALA A 311 45.04 10.06 -3.39
C ALA A 311 44.90 8.59 -2.95
N VAL A 312 44.43 8.33 -1.72
CA VAL A 312 44.25 6.99 -1.14
C VAL A 312 42.84 6.44 -1.41
N TRP A 313 41.85 7.31 -1.58
CA TRP A 313 40.45 6.93 -1.88
C TRP A 313 40.06 7.32 -3.32
N PRO A 314 40.05 6.36 -4.27
CA PRO A 314 39.61 6.61 -5.64
C PRO A 314 38.17 7.12 -5.68
N GLY A 315 37.93 8.24 -6.38
CA GLY A 315 36.59 8.81 -6.54
C GLY A 315 36.23 9.98 -5.60
N VAL A 316 37.18 10.48 -4.81
CA VAL A 316 37.01 11.72 -4.00
C VAL A 316 38.05 12.75 -4.38
N THR A 317 37.64 13.99 -4.62
CA THR A 317 38.59 15.10 -4.83
C THR A 317 38.99 15.76 -3.51
N ALA A 318 40.20 16.35 -3.47
CA ALA A 318 40.68 17.08 -2.30
C ALA A 318 39.75 18.23 -1.92
N LYS A 319 39.21 18.92 -2.93
CA LYS A 319 38.26 20.02 -2.78
C LYS A 319 36.95 19.57 -2.12
N GLU A 320 36.34 18.50 -2.59
CA GLU A 320 35.09 17.96 -2.03
C GLU A 320 35.24 17.56 -0.56
N LEU A 321 36.36 16.90 -0.22
CA LEU A 321 36.65 16.50 1.15
C LEU A 321 36.87 17.70 2.08
N ALA A 322 37.56 18.74 1.59
CA ALA A 322 37.82 19.97 2.35
C ALA A 322 36.54 20.78 2.61
N GLU A 323 35.68 20.92 1.62
CA GLU A 323 34.38 21.60 1.73
C GLU A 323 33.47 20.88 2.74
N ALA A 324 33.40 19.54 2.68
CA ALA A 324 32.59 18.75 3.59
C ALA A 324 33.14 18.73 5.03
N ALA A 325 34.46 18.64 5.21
CA ALA A 325 35.09 18.71 6.54
C ALA A 325 34.86 20.08 7.20
N THR A 326 34.98 21.15 6.41
CA THR A 326 34.70 22.53 6.82
C THR A 326 33.24 22.70 7.25
N ALA A 327 32.30 22.14 6.49
CA ALA A 327 30.89 22.15 6.86
C ALA A 327 30.62 21.43 8.20
N ARG A 328 31.25 20.27 8.41
CA ARG A 328 31.13 19.51 9.67
C ARG A 328 31.72 20.24 10.88
N LEU A 329 32.84 20.95 10.72
CA LEU A 329 33.42 21.79 11.79
C LEU A 329 32.54 22.99 12.14
N ALA A 330 31.83 23.56 11.16
CA ALA A 330 30.86 24.62 11.38
C ALA A 330 29.57 24.15 12.08
N GLY A 331 29.53 22.92 12.61
CA GLY A 331 28.35 22.35 13.26
C GLY A 331 27.26 21.93 12.28
N LYS A 332 27.51 21.96 10.96
CA LYS A 332 26.63 21.36 9.96
C LYS A 332 26.93 19.86 9.87
N GLN A 333 26.75 19.15 10.98
CA GLN A 333 26.71 17.68 10.93
C GLN A 333 25.45 17.27 10.17
N SER A 334 25.61 16.83 8.93
CA SER A 334 24.64 15.88 8.38
C SER A 334 24.94 14.54 9.04
N VAL A 335 24.34 14.27 10.20
CA VAL A 335 23.92 12.91 10.56
C VAL A 335 23.11 12.37 9.37
N ILE A 336 23.03 11.06 9.09
CA ILE A 336 21.99 10.54 8.18
C ILE A 336 20.66 10.71 8.95
N GLY A 337 20.30 11.96 9.25
CA GLY A 337 18.95 12.37 9.55
C GLY A 337 18.39 12.68 8.19
N VAL A 338 17.61 11.75 7.66
CA VAL A 338 16.66 12.14 6.64
C VAL A 338 15.60 12.93 7.41
N ASP A 339 15.80 14.24 7.51
CA ASP A 339 15.00 15.12 8.38
C ASP A 339 13.52 15.19 7.92
N SER A 340 13.24 14.81 6.67
CA SER A 340 11.90 14.78 6.08
C SER A 340 11.69 13.65 5.06
N GLU A 341 10.42 13.27 4.79
CA GLU A 341 10.06 12.38 3.66
C GLU A 341 10.58 12.92 2.31
N GLU A 342 10.58 14.24 2.16
CA GLU A 342 11.00 14.90 0.93
C GLU A 342 12.51 14.79 0.67
N ASP A 343 13.34 14.86 1.72
CA ASP A 343 14.78 14.61 1.59
C ASP A 343 15.07 13.14 1.26
N PHE A 344 14.26 12.20 1.76
CA PHE A 344 14.35 10.78 1.38
C PHE A 344 14.09 10.58 -0.11
N ARG A 345 13.01 11.19 -0.60
CA ARG A 345 12.58 11.11 -2.01
C ARG A 345 13.54 11.82 -2.94
N ARG A 346 14.15 12.91 -2.51
CA ARG A 346 15.15 13.66 -3.30
C ARG A 346 16.31 12.80 -3.76
N GLN A 347 16.86 11.98 -2.88
CA GLN A 347 17.99 11.12 -3.22
C GLN A 347 17.63 10.15 -4.35
N GLU A 348 16.41 9.59 -4.33
CA GLU A 348 15.94 8.75 -5.42
C GLU A 348 15.69 9.55 -6.69
N TYR A 349 15.07 10.73 -6.57
CA TYR A 349 14.80 11.65 -7.68
C TYR A 349 16.08 12.03 -8.43
N GLU A 350 17.14 12.39 -7.72
CA GLU A 350 18.43 12.78 -8.30
C GLU A 350 19.08 11.64 -9.09
N VAL A 351 18.99 10.40 -8.58
CA VAL A 351 19.50 9.19 -9.24
C VAL A 351 18.68 8.87 -10.48
N LEU A 352 17.35 8.96 -10.41
CA LEU A 352 16.46 8.78 -11.56
C LEU A 352 16.68 9.84 -12.64
N CYS A 353 16.97 11.07 -12.23
CA CYS A 353 17.26 12.21 -13.11
C CYS A 353 18.62 12.11 -13.82
N SER A 354 19.65 11.66 -13.11
CA SER A 354 21.03 11.56 -13.63
C SER A 354 21.29 10.31 -14.47
N GLY A 355 20.43 9.29 -14.34
CA GLY A 355 20.69 7.96 -14.87
C GLY A 355 21.63 7.18 -13.95
N ALA A 356 21.45 5.87 -13.86
CA ALA A 356 22.15 5.08 -12.84
C ALA A 356 22.36 3.63 -13.26
N GLY A 357 23.47 3.06 -12.78
CA GLY A 357 23.79 1.64 -12.87
C GLY A 357 23.95 1.08 -14.28
N SER A 358 23.96 -0.25 -14.32
CA SER A 358 24.17 -1.09 -15.49
C SER A 358 23.29 -2.34 -15.38
N ALA A 359 23.29 -3.20 -16.41
CA ALA A 359 22.51 -4.44 -16.39
C ALA A 359 22.83 -5.40 -15.21
N GLN A 360 23.98 -5.21 -14.55
CA GLN A 360 24.41 -6.02 -13.41
C GLN A 360 23.86 -5.49 -12.07
N ASP A 361 23.49 -4.21 -12.03
CA ASP A 361 23.03 -3.54 -10.82
C ASP A 361 21.56 -3.81 -10.55
N ASP A 362 21.11 -3.60 -9.30
CA ASP A 362 19.70 -3.72 -8.94
C ASP A 362 18.87 -2.44 -9.25
N LEU A 363 19.52 -1.40 -9.76
CA LEU A 363 18.90 -0.25 -10.41
C LEU A 363 19.65 0.06 -11.71
N PHE A 364 18.94 0.11 -12.84
CA PHE A 364 19.47 0.51 -14.14
C PHE A 364 18.51 1.48 -14.83
N VAL A 365 18.97 2.71 -15.05
CA VAL A 365 18.20 3.82 -15.63
C VAL A 365 18.96 4.42 -16.81
N GLU A 366 18.37 4.34 -17.99
CA GLU A 366 18.85 5.06 -19.18
C GLU A 366 18.09 6.38 -19.30
N ARG A 367 18.82 7.49 -19.38
CA ARG A 367 18.23 8.83 -19.54
C ARG A 367 17.95 9.12 -21.01
N ALA A 368 16.78 9.68 -21.27
CA ALA A 368 16.42 10.36 -22.52
C ALA A 368 15.97 11.80 -22.20
N ASP A 369 16.32 12.74 -23.06
CA ASP A 369 15.99 14.16 -22.86
C ASP A 369 14.64 14.51 -23.49
N GLY A 370 13.97 15.55 -22.98
CA GLY A 370 12.69 16.02 -23.50
C GLY A 370 12.68 16.23 -25.02
N SER A 371 13.80 16.71 -25.56
CA SER A 371 14.01 16.96 -27.00
C SER A 371 13.85 15.71 -27.87
N ASP A 372 14.01 14.52 -27.29
CA ASP A 372 13.82 13.25 -28.00
C ASP A 372 12.33 12.91 -28.23
N TYR A 373 11.41 13.63 -27.58
CA TYR A 373 9.97 13.33 -27.53
C TYR A 373 9.09 14.34 -28.28
N GLY A 374 9.62 15.00 -29.30
CA GLY A 374 8.82 15.81 -30.23
C GLY A 374 7.97 16.87 -29.52
N TRP A 375 6.63 16.73 -29.59
CA TRP A 375 5.71 17.71 -28.98
C TRP A 375 5.75 17.73 -27.45
N LEU A 376 6.20 16.64 -26.81
CA LEU A 376 6.31 16.55 -25.35
C LEU A 376 7.46 17.36 -24.78
N ASP A 377 8.45 17.77 -25.60
CA ASP A 377 9.61 18.56 -25.13
C ASP A 377 9.17 19.82 -24.38
N ARG A 378 8.04 20.43 -24.76
CA ARG A 378 7.49 21.60 -24.05
C ARG A 378 7.12 21.31 -22.59
N PHE A 379 6.70 20.08 -22.29
CA PHE A 379 6.14 19.69 -20.99
C PHE A 379 7.05 18.77 -20.18
N VAL A 380 7.87 17.95 -20.85
CA VAL A 380 8.70 16.90 -20.25
C VAL A 380 10.16 17.30 -20.38
N ARG A 381 10.85 17.43 -19.24
CA ARG A 381 12.28 17.77 -19.16
C ARG A 381 13.12 16.56 -19.53
N ARG A 382 12.77 15.38 -18.97
CA ARG A 382 13.50 14.12 -19.09
C ARG A 382 12.57 12.93 -18.92
N VAL A 383 12.93 11.82 -19.55
CA VAL A 383 12.34 10.50 -19.34
C VAL A 383 13.44 9.53 -18.94
N GLY A 384 13.29 8.88 -17.79
CA GLY A 384 14.17 7.81 -17.33
C GLY A 384 13.59 6.45 -17.69
N LEU A 385 14.26 5.72 -18.59
CA LEU A 385 13.93 4.34 -18.92
C LEU A 385 14.51 3.42 -17.85
N VAL A 386 13.70 3.08 -16.85
CA VAL A 386 14.11 2.24 -15.72
C VAL A 386 14.03 0.77 -16.14
N ARG A 387 15.15 0.26 -16.68
CA ARG A 387 15.27 -1.11 -17.18
C ARG A 387 15.21 -2.15 -16.06
N LYS A 388 15.76 -1.80 -14.90
CA LYS A 388 15.75 -2.64 -13.71
C LYS A 388 15.61 -1.74 -12.49
N LEU A 389 14.78 -2.13 -11.55
CA LEU A 389 14.67 -1.51 -10.23
C LEU A 389 14.42 -2.56 -9.17
N ARG A 390 14.89 -2.28 -7.96
CA ARG A 390 14.53 -3.00 -6.74
C ARG A 390 13.85 -2.02 -5.80
N GLU A 391 12.66 -2.37 -5.34
CA GLU A 391 11.93 -1.65 -4.31
C GLU A 391 11.86 -2.53 -3.06
N THR A 392 12.20 -1.95 -1.92
CA THR A 392 11.97 -2.57 -0.61
C THR A 392 10.70 -1.96 0.00
N ARG A 393 9.70 -2.80 0.30
CA ARG A 393 8.44 -2.38 0.96
C ARG A 393 8.36 -2.95 2.35
N VAL A 394 8.18 -2.09 3.34
CA VAL A 394 8.15 -2.44 4.76
C VAL A 394 6.78 -2.11 5.34
N HIS A 395 6.13 -3.08 5.99
CA HIS A 395 4.90 -2.83 6.72
C HIS A 395 5.27 -2.32 8.12
N VAL A 396 4.88 -1.07 8.42
CA VAL A 396 5.31 -0.34 9.62
C VAL A 396 4.19 -0.11 10.63
N GLY A 397 2.94 -0.37 10.24
CA GLY A 397 1.76 -0.12 11.05
C GLY A 397 0.49 -0.25 10.23
N PHE A 398 -0.66 -0.02 10.83
CA PHE A 398 -1.93 0.08 10.10
C PHE A 398 -2.90 1.00 10.82
N SER A 399 -3.95 1.42 10.11
CA SER A 399 -5.05 2.23 10.64
C SER A 399 -6.41 1.61 10.26
N ARG A 400 -7.50 2.13 10.84
CA ARG A 400 -8.89 1.71 10.57
C ARG A 400 -9.78 2.93 10.42
N LEU A 401 -10.95 2.76 9.81
CA LEU A 401 -11.92 3.80 9.42
C LEU A 401 -11.40 4.75 8.35
N MET A 402 -10.21 5.29 8.54
CA MET A 402 -9.56 6.25 7.66
C MET A 402 -8.12 5.82 7.37
N PRO A 403 -7.64 5.99 6.13
CA PRO A 403 -6.25 5.76 5.80
C PRO A 403 -5.36 6.88 6.37
N LEU A 404 -4.39 6.48 7.19
CA LEU A 404 -3.32 7.33 7.71
C LEU A 404 -2.02 7.05 6.94
N THR A 405 -1.25 8.11 6.69
CA THR A 405 0.04 8.04 5.97
C THR A 405 1.22 8.34 6.90
N ASP A 406 0.98 9.00 8.02
CA ASP A 406 2.00 9.37 8.99
C ASP A 406 2.11 8.31 10.08
N ARG A 407 3.28 7.66 10.17
CA ARG A 407 3.58 6.64 11.19
C ARG A 407 3.52 7.22 12.62
N SER A 408 3.76 8.52 12.78
CA SER A 408 3.76 9.17 14.10
C SER A 408 2.36 9.48 14.64
N ASP A 409 1.32 9.30 13.81
CA ASP A 409 -0.06 9.51 14.24
C ASP A 409 -0.42 8.53 15.37
N PRO A 410 -0.98 9.01 16.50
CA PRO A 410 -1.30 8.17 17.66
C PRO A 410 -2.34 7.08 17.38
N ASN A 411 -3.09 7.18 16.28
CA ASN A 411 -4.09 6.20 15.87
C ASN A 411 -3.50 5.06 15.01
N VAL A 412 -2.20 5.13 14.68
CA VAL A 412 -1.49 4.03 14.04
C VAL A 412 -1.28 2.90 15.04
N GLN A 413 -1.79 1.71 14.68
CA GLN A 413 -1.67 0.55 15.55
C GLN A 413 -0.30 -0.12 15.42
N PRO A 414 0.31 -0.51 16.56
CA PRO A 414 1.59 -1.20 16.56
C PRO A 414 1.45 -2.63 16.05
N LEU A 415 2.56 -3.13 15.48
CA LEU A 415 2.65 -4.49 14.94
C LEU A 415 3.04 -5.53 16.00
N SER A 416 3.51 -5.08 17.17
CA SER A 416 3.96 -5.94 18.27
C SER A 416 3.63 -5.32 19.63
N ILE A 417 3.63 -6.16 20.67
CA ILE A 417 3.57 -5.72 22.07
C ILE A 417 4.95 -5.28 22.53
N ASN A 418 5.95 -6.11 22.28
CA ASN A 418 7.32 -5.82 22.68
C ASN A 418 8.03 -5.04 21.57
N SER A 419 9.06 -4.29 21.96
CA SER A 419 9.95 -3.67 20.96
C SER A 419 10.61 -4.77 20.14
N VAL A 420 10.47 -4.68 18.82
CA VAL A 420 11.16 -5.53 17.85
C VAL A 420 12.10 -4.66 17.06
N ASP A 421 13.33 -5.15 16.87
CA ASP A 421 14.38 -4.45 16.12
C ASP A 421 14.35 -4.80 14.61
N TRP A 422 13.26 -5.44 14.16
CA TRP A 422 13.07 -5.81 12.77
C TRP A 422 11.62 -5.59 12.34
N LEU A 423 11.42 -5.33 11.05
CA LEU A 423 10.09 -5.13 10.47
C LEU A 423 9.86 -6.06 9.26
N PRO A 424 8.62 -6.52 9.04
CA PRO A 424 8.29 -7.36 7.90
C PRO A 424 8.39 -6.56 6.60
N ALA A 425 9.10 -7.12 5.62
CA ALA A 425 9.29 -6.48 4.32
C ALA A 425 9.33 -7.46 3.15
N ILE A 426 9.21 -6.92 1.95
CA ILE A 426 9.46 -7.65 0.70
C ILE A 426 10.36 -6.81 -0.21
N GLU A 427 11.15 -7.51 -1.02
CA GLU A 427 11.81 -6.91 -2.18
C GLU A 427 10.97 -7.21 -3.43
N VAL A 428 10.69 -6.18 -4.20
CA VAL A 428 10.06 -6.27 -5.51
C VAL A 428 11.08 -5.83 -6.54
N ARG A 429 11.32 -6.67 -7.55
CA ARG A 429 12.17 -6.32 -8.70
C ARG A 429 11.29 -6.08 -9.91
N GLY A 430 11.67 -5.11 -10.73
CA GLY A 430 10.80 -4.59 -11.76
C GLY A 430 11.46 -3.70 -12.79
N GLU A 431 10.62 -3.10 -13.61
CA GLU A 431 10.96 -2.08 -14.62
C GLU A 431 9.99 -0.88 -14.49
N GLY A 432 10.31 0.24 -15.13
CA GLY A 432 9.48 1.43 -15.05
C GLY A 432 9.85 2.55 -16.01
N ILE A 433 9.08 3.63 -15.93
CA ILE A 433 9.29 4.88 -16.67
C ILE A 433 9.23 6.02 -15.65
N PHE A 434 10.35 6.71 -15.47
CA PHE A 434 10.42 7.95 -14.71
C PHE A 434 10.17 9.14 -15.64
N ILE A 435 9.37 10.10 -15.20
CA ILE A 435 9.08 11.32 -15.94
C ILE A 435 9.38 12.51 -15.06
N GLU A 436 10.18 13.44 -15.59
CA GLU A 436 10.37 14.76 -15.01
C GLU A 436 9.72 15.80 -15.92
N LEU A 437 8.82 16.60 -15.35
CA LEU A 437 8.14 17.70 -16.02
C LEU A 437 8.99 18.97 -15.99
N ARG A 438 8.81 19.82 -17.00
CA ARG A 438 9.48 21.12 -17.09
C ARG A 438 8.89 22.09 -16.07
N GLU A 439 9.77 22.63 -15.22
CA GLU A 439 9.37 23.56 -14.16
C GLU A 439 8.77 24.85 -14.74
N ASP A 440 9.38 25.40 -15.79
CA ASP A 440 8.90 26.61 -16.46
C ASP A 440 7.53 26.42 -17.10
N ALA A 441 7.22 25.24 -17.63
CA ALA A 441 5.89 24.92 -18.13
C ALA A 441 4.84 24.87 -17.01
N ILE A 442 5.20 24.32 -15.85
CA ILE A 442 4.32 24.29 -14.66
C ILE A 442 4.10 25.70 -14.14
N ASP A 443 5.15 26.50 -14.01
CA ASP A 443 5.06 27.88 -13.52
C ASP A 443 4.24 28.76 -14.48
N GLU A 444 4.40 28.61 -15.80
CA GLU A 444 3.58 29.29 -16.81
C GLU A 444 2.09 28.90 -16.70
N TRP A 445 1.81 27.61 -16.52
CA TRP A 445 0.44 27.11 -16.35
C TRP A 445 -0.22 27.64 -15.06
N LEU A 446 0.53 27.73 -13.96
CA LEU A 446 0.01 28.21 -12.68
C LEU A 446 -0.16 29.74 -12.62
N ALA A 447 0.45 30.49 -13.55
CA ALA A 447 0.51 31.95 -13.50
C ALA A 447 -0.86 32.66 -13.58
N ASP A 448 -1.83 32.07 -14.30
CA ASP A 448 -3.18 32.64 -14.45
C ASP A 448 -4.10 32.39 -13.23
N GLY A 449 -3.70 31.50 -12.32
CA GLY A 449 -4.43 31.16 -11.10
C GLY A 449 -5.68 30.28 -11.28
N LYS A 450 -6.06 29.91 -12.51
CA LYS A 450 -7.28 29.12 -12.77
C LYS A 450 -7.20 27.72 -12.18
N ALA A 451 -6.08 27.05 -12.38
CA ALA A 451 -5.82 25.73 -11.80
C ALA A 451 -5.88 25.76 -10.25
N ALA A 452 -5.26 26.78 -9.64
CA ALA A 452 -5.27 26.97 -8.19
C ALA A 452 -6.69 27.24 -7.66
N ALA A 453 -7.46 28.08 -8.35
CA ALA A 453 -8.85 28.40 -7.99
C ALA A 453 -9.74 27.15 -8.01
N ARG A 454 -9.57 26.27 -9.01
CA ARG A 454 -10.36 25.03 -9.11
C ARG A 454 -10.15 24.10 -7.92
N VAL A 455 -8.91 23.90 -7.48
CA VAL A 455 -8.59 22.96 -6.39
C VAL A 455 -8.66 23.57 -5.00
N ALA A 456 -8.83 24.89 -4.87
CA ALA A 456 -8.80 25.59 -3.59
C ALA A 456 -9.80 25.02 -2.57
N LYS A 457 -11.04 24.72 -3.01
CA LYS A 457 -12.07 24.12 -2.15
C LYS A 457 -11.66 22.72 -1.70
N LEU A 458 -11.16 21.90 -2.62
CA LEU A 458 -10.68 20.54 -2.33
C LEU A 458 -9.58 20.54 -1.26
N ILE A 459 -8.56 21.39 -1.44
CA ILE A 459 -7.42 21.51 -0.52
C ILE A 459 -7.88 22.03 0.86
N SER A 460 -8.78 23.02 0.87
CA SER A 460 -9.34 23.57 2.11
C SER A 460 -10.09 22.50 2.91
N GLU A 461 -10.96 21.72 2.25
CA GLU A 461 -11.72 20.64 2.88
C GLU A 461 -10.83 19.50 3.36
N TYR A 462 -9.83 19.12 2.55
CA TYR A 462 -8.83 18.13 2.93
C TYR A 462 -8.09 18.55 4.22
N ASN A 463 -7.58 19.78 4.27
CA ASN A 463 -6.85 20.28 5.42
C ASN A 463 -7.77 20.60 6.62
N ARG A 464 -9.04 20.93 6.42
CA ARG A 464 -10.04 21.04 7.49
C ARG A 464 -10.19 19.71 8.23
N LYS A 465 -10.35 18.61 7.48
CA LYS A 465 -10.44 17.25 8.06
C LYS A 465 -9.15 16.83 8.76
N ARG A 466 -7.97 17.26 8.28
CA ARG A 466 -6.71 17.04 9.00
C ARG A 466 -6.70 17.78 10.35
N ARG A 467 -7.09 19.06 10.37
CA ARG A 467 -7.14 19.86 11.61
C ARG A 467 -8.14 19.33 12.64
N GLU A 468 -9.32 18.88 12.20
CA GLU A 468 -10.32 18.22 13.06
C GLU A 468 -9.73 16.98 13.76
N ARG A 469 -8.73 16.36 13.16
CA ARG A 469 -7.99 15.19 13.68
C ARG A 469 -6.67 15.54 14.36
N GLN A 470 -6.42 16.83 14.63
CA GLN A 470 -5.18 17.32 15.23
C GLN A 470 -3.93 17.01 14.39
N LEU A 471 -4.09 16.80 13.09
CA LEU A 471 -3.00 16.63 12.15
C LEU A 471 -2.59 17.98 11.56
N ALA A 472 -1.29 18.15 11.33
CA ALA A 472 -0.77 19.32 10.64
C ALA A 472 -1.42 19.46 9.23
N PRO A 473 -1.71 20.67 8.76
CA PRO A 473 -2.11 20.86 7.36
C PRO A 473 -0.96 20.42 6.44
N ARG A 474 -1.29 19.80 5.31
CA ARG A 474 -0.29 19.47 4.28
C ARG A 474 -0.25 20.59 3.24
N PRO A 475 0.93 21.09 2.86
CA PRO A 475 1.06 22.19 1.89
C PRO A 475 0.87 21.70 0.45
N ILE A 476 -0.34 21.24 0.10
CA ILE A 476 -0.68 20.72 -1.25
C ILE A 476 -1.07 21.87 -2.18
N ASP A 477 -0.68 21.80 -3.45
CA ASP A 477 -1.06 22.74 -4.51
C ASP A 477 -1.62 22.02 -5.77
N ALA A 478 -2.02 22.80 -6.78
CA ALA A 478 -2.54 22.26 -8.05
C ALA A 478 -1.50 21.43 -8.82
N ARG A 479 -0.20 21.73 -8.67
CA ARG A 479 0.90 20.97 -9.28
C ARG A 479 0.93 19.55 -8.75
N PHE A 480 0.83 19.35 -7.43
CA PHE A 480 0.81 18.01 -6.84
C PHE A 480 -0.35 17.16 -7.37
N ILE A 481 -1.56 17.73 -7.38
CA ILE A 481 -2.79 17.07 -7.85
C ILE A 481 -2.66 16.73 -9.34
N MET A 482 -2.08 17.62 -10.15
CA MET A 482 -1.85 17.40 -11.58
C MET A 482 -0.85 16.27 -11.82
N ILE A 483 0.31 16.28 -11.14
CA ILE A 483 1.35 15.24 -11.25
C ILE A 483 0.78 13.86 -10.90
N GLN A 484 0.08 13.77 -9.77
CA GLN A 484 -0.56 12.53 -9.34
C GLN A 484 -1.63 12.08 -10.34
N THR A 485 -2.48 13.00 -10.81
CA THR A 485 -3.54 12.65 -11.78
C THR A 485 -2.95 12.20 -13.12
N LEU A 486 -1.84 12.78 -13.55
CA LEU A 486 -1.12 12.36 -14.76
C LEU A 486 -0.54 10.94 -14.61
N ALA A 487 0.07 10.64 -13.47
CA ALA A 487 0.55 9.30 -13.16
C ALA A 487 -0.60 8.26 -13.20
N HIS A 488 -1.76 8.59 -12.64
CA HIS A 488 -2.96 7.76 -12.71
C HIS A 488 -3.46 7.53 -14.15
N ALA A 489 -3.54 8.59 -14.95
CA ALA A 489 -3.96 8.49 -16.35
C ALA A 489 -3.00 7.60 -17.16
N LEU A 490 -1.69 7.75 -16.95
CA LEU A 490 -0.67 6.94 -17.61
C LEU A 490 -0.71 5.48 -17.17
N ILE A 491 -0.86 5.20 -15.87
CA ILE A 491 -1.02 3.81 -15.39
C ILE A 491 -2.20 3.14 -16.08
N LYS A 492 -3.34 3.83 -16.20
CA LYS A 492 -4.50 3.28 -16.90
C LYS A 492 -4.21 2.99 -18.36
N GLU A 493 -3.61 3.92 -19.11
CA GLU A 493 -3.29 3.66 -20.51
C GLU A 493 -2.22 2.55 -20.68
N LEU A 494 -1.25 2.49 -19.75
CA LEU A 494 -0.26 1.42 -19.70
C LEU A 494 -0.93 0.05 -19.56
N THR A 495 -1.94 -0.11 -18.70
CA THR A 495 -2.62 -1.41 -18.56
C THR A 495 -3.21 -1.94 -19.86
N PHE A 496 -3.63 -1.07 -20.78
CA PHE A 496 -4.11 -1.45 -22.11
C PHE A 496 -2.98 -1.74 -23.10
N THR A 497 -1.84 -1.06 -22.97
CA THR A 497 -0.75 -1.13 -23.96
C THR A 497 0.31 -2.18 -23.66
N CYS A 498 0.67 -2.39 -22.38
CA CYS A 498 1.68 -3.37 -21.97
C CYS A 498 1.10 -4.67 -21.39
N GLY A 499 -0.22 -4.74 -21.18
CA GLY A 499 -0.92 -5.97 -20.76
C GLY A 499 -0.75 -6.36 -19.29
N TYR A 500 -0.05 -5.54 -18.49
CA TYR A 500 -0.02 -5.68 -17.04
C TYR A 500 -1.41 -5.41 -16.45
N GLY A 501 -1.81 -6.20 -15.44
CA GLY A 501 -2.98 -5.86 -14.64
C GLY A 501 -2.80 -4.51 -13.94
N SER A 502 -3.88 -3.76 -13.72
CA SER A 502 -3.81 -2.45 -13.05
C SER A 502 -3.19 -2.52 -11.65
N SER A 503 -3.41 -3.62 -10.93
CA SER A 503 -2.79 -3.87 -9.61
C SER A 503 -1.30 -4.19 -9.67
N SER A 504 -0.77 -4.50 -10.86
CA SER A 504 0.64 -4.83 -11.11
C SER A 504 1.48 -3.60 -11.44
N LEU A 505 0.88 -2.41 -11.57
CA LEU A 505 1.59 -1.14 -11.78
C LEU A 505 1.37 -0.23 -10.56
N ARG A 506 2.37 0.56 -10.22
CA ARG A 506 2.35 1.51 -9.09
C ARG A 506 3.03 2.81 -9.47
N GLU A 507 2.55 3.90 -8.88
CA GLU A 507 3.19 5.21 -8.96
C GLU A 507 4.09 5.46 -7.76
N ARG A 508 5.09 6.32 -7.96
CA ARG A 508 5.85 6.96 -6.90
C ARG A 508 6.06 8.42 -7.25
N LEU A 509 5.60 9.31 -6.37
CA LEU A 509 5.52 10.74 -6.66
C LEU A 509 6.78 11.47 -6.15
N TYR A 510 7.29 12.41 -6.93
CA TYR A 510 8.40 13.28 -6.55
C TYR A 510 7.96 14.74 -6.71
N CYS A 511 7.35 15.28 -5.66
CA CYS A 511 6.76 16.62 -5.68
C CYS A 511 7.02 17.33 -4.35
N ASN A 512 8.16 18.03 -4.25
CA ASN A 512 8.51 18.79 -3.05
C ASN A 512 7.78 20.13 -3.02
N LEU A 513 6.92 20.28 -2.01
CA LEU A 513 6.13 21.48 -1.76
C LEU A 513 6.60 22.26 -0.53
N GLU A 514 7.57 21.72 0.22
CA GLU A 514 8.04 22.26 1.50
C GLU A 514 9.16 23.30 1.32
N ASP A 515 10.08 23.05 0.38
CA ASP A 515 11.20 23.95 0.08
C ASP A 515 11.23 24.35 -1.41
N PRO A 516 10.90 25.61 -1.74
CA PRO A 516 10.94 26.13 -3.10
C PRO A 516 12.31 26.05 -3.79
N ARG A 517 13.41 25.92 -3.06
CA ARG A 517 14.78 25.78 -3.62
C ARG A 517 15.10 24.35 -4.03
N ARG A 518 14.26 23.42 -3.61
CA ARG A 518 14.43 21.99 -3.70
C ARG A 518 13.22 21.39 -4.41
N ARG A 519 12.72 22.02 -5.48
CA ARG A 519 11.57 21.50 -6.23
C ARG A 519 11.87 20.12 -6.81
N MET A 520 10.86 19.28 -6.84
CA MET A 520 10.81 18.04 -7.61
C MET A 520 9.51 18.09 -8.41
N ASN A 521 9.55 17.78 -9.70
CA ASN A 521 8.38 17.85 -10.57
C ASN A 521 8.28 16.55 -11.39
N GLY A 522 8.29 15.40 -10.72
CA GLY A 522 8.33 14.13 -11.41
C GLY A 522 7.58 13.00 -10.73
N PHE A 523 7.49 11.89 -11.42
CA PHE A 523 6.89 10.66 -10.91
C PHE A 523 7.47 9.45 -11.64
N LEU A 524 7.47 8.31 -10.97
CA LEU A 524 7.88 7.01 -11.50
C LEU A 524 6.65 6.11 -11.61
N VAL A 525 6.40 5.55 -12.79
CA VAL A 525 5.46 4.44 -12.97
C VAL A 525 6.24 3.16 -13.16
N TYR A 526 5.99 2.16 -12.31
CA TYR A 526 6.79 0.94 -12.27
C TYR A 526 5.98 -0.29 -11.91
N THR A 527 6.54 -1.47 -12.20
CA THR A 527 5.90 -2.75 -11.87
C THR A 527 5.91 -3.01 -10.37
N ALA A 528 4.73 -3.33 -9.83
CA ALA A 528 4.47 -3.49 -8.40
C ALA A 528 4.52 -4.95 -7.90
N SER A 529 4.63 -5.93 -8.79
CA SER A 529 4.61 -7.36 -8.46
C SER A 529 5.69 -8.13 -9.25
N GLY A 530 6.65 -8.74 -8.54
CA GLY A 530 7.72 -9.54 -9.14
C GLY A 530 7.48 -11.06 -9.17
N ASP A 531 6.32 -11.53 -8.73
CA ASP A 531 6.06 -12.93 -8.39
C ASP A 531 5.26 -13.73 -9.43
N SER A 532 4.72 -13.09 -10.49
CA SER A 532 3.90 -13.80 -11.48
C SER A 532 4.01 -13.32 -12.93
N GLU A 533 4.50 -12.10 -13.18
CA GLU A 533 4.63 -11.53 -14.52
C GLU A 533 6.10 -11.17 -14.73
N GLY A 534 6.86 -12.08 -15.35
CA GLY A 534 8.26 -11.79 -15.69
C GLY A 534 8.34 -10.58 -16.62
N THR A 535 9.15 -9.59 -16.26
CA THR A 535 9.29 -8.35 -17.04
C THR A 535 10.03 -8.66 -18.34
N LEU A 536 9.31 -8.77 -19.46
CA LEU A 536 9.91 -8.92 -20.80
C LEU A 536 10.33 -7.58 -21.42
N GLY A 537 10.50 -6.52 -20.63
CA GLY A 537 10.79 -5.18 -21.15
C GLY A 537 9.54 -4.40 -21.59
N GLY A 538 8.34 -4.91 -21.31
CA GLY A 538 7.09 -4.43 -21.91
C GLY A 538 6.70 -3.02 -21.45
N LEU A 539 6.90 -2.71 -20.17
CA LEU A 539 6.59 -1.39 -19.63
C LEU A 539 7.67 -0.37 -20.02
N VAL A 540 8.95 -0.66 -19.78
CA VAL A 540 10.03 0.30 -20.09
C VAL A 540 10.11 0.61 -21.59
N ALA A 541 9.74 -0.34 -22.47
CA ALA A 541 9.68 -0.10 -23.91
C ALA A 541 8.59 0.91 -24.34
N GLN A 542 7.56 1.16 -23.52
CA GLN A 542 6.59 2.23 -23.78
C GLN A 542 7.18 3.62 -23.52
N GLY A 543 8.26 3.70 -22.74
CA GLY A 543 8.98 4.95 -22.49
C GLY A 543 9.82 5.43 -23.66
N ALA A 544 10.05 4.61 -24.70
CA ALA A 544 10.88 5.01 -25.84
C ALA A 544 10.25 6.18 -26.65
N PRO A 545 11.06 7.00 -27.35
CA PRO A 545 10.57 8.05 -28.25
C PRO A 545 9.48 7.56 -29.20
N LYS A 546 8.54 8.44 -29.59
CA LYS A 546 7.31 8.14 -30.34
C LYS A 546 6.28 7.24 -29.63
N ARG A 547 6.72 6.18 -28.94
CA ARG A 547 5.82 5.31 -28.17
C ARG A 547 5.29 6.05 -26.95
N PHE A 548 6.18 6.74 -26.23
CA PHE A 548 5.78 7.52 -25.07
C PHE A 548 4.91 8.72 -25.46
N GLU A 549 5.23 9.40 -26.56
CA GLU A 549 4.38 10.46 -27.12
C GLU A 549 2.96 9.97 -27.39
N ARG A 550 2.83 8.81 -28.04
CA ARG A 550 1.53 8.17 -28.28
C ARG A 550 0.84 7.76 -26.98
N LEU A 551 1.58 7.21 -26.02
CA LEU A 551 1.04 6.81 -24.72
C LEU A 551 0.42 8.01 -23.99
N VAL A 552 1.14 9.14 -23.91
CA VAL A 552 0.65 10.35 -23.25
C VAL A 552 -0.57 10.91 -24.01
N ASN A 553 -0.50 10.97 -25.33
CA ASN A 553 -1.62 11.37 -26.20
C ASN A 553 -2.89 10.55 -25.90
N ASP A 554 -2.78 9.23 -25.90
CA ASP A 554 -3.91 8.33 -25.70
C ASP A 554 -4.44 8.41 -24.25
N ALA A 555 -3.56 8.56 -23.26
CA ALA A 555 -3.93 8.77 -21.87
C ALA A 555 -4.70 10.09 -21.67
N LEU A 556 -4.24 11.19 -22.28
CA LEU A 556 -4.91 12.49 -22.21
C LEU A 556 -6.26 12.48 -22.93
N ALA A 557 -6.33 11.87 -24.12
CA ALA A 557 -7.57 11.73 -24.86
C ALA A 557 -8.61 10.90 -24.09
N ARG A 558 -8.18 9.85 -23.38
CA ARG A 558 -9.08 9.08 -22.51
C ARG A 558 -9.46 9.84 -21.24
N ALA A 559 -8.55 10.62 -20.69
CA ALA A 559 -8.80 11.41 -19.48
C ALA A 559 -9.69 12.65 -19.74
N SER A 560 -9.85 13.09 -20.98
CA SER A 560 -10.70 14.25 -21.34
C SER A 560 -12.19 13.95 -21.28
N TRP A 561 -12.61 12.69 -21.41
CA TRP A 561 -14.03 12.30 -21.33
C TRP A 561 -14.28 11.10 -20.42
N CYS A 562 -15.26 11.20 -19.52
CA CYS A 562 -15.67 10.12 -18.65
C CYS A 562 -17.10 9.66 -19.01
N SER A 563 -17.34 8.34 -18.97
CA SER A 563 -18.68 7.77 -19.17
C SER A 563 -19.71 8.22 -18.12
N ASN A 564 -19.25 8.81 -17.02
CA ASN A 564 -20.09 9.32 -15.93
C ASN A 564 -20.19 10.86 -15.93
N ASP A 565 -19.77 11.52 -17.01
CA ASP A 565 -20.01 12.95 -17.21
C ASP A 565 -21.50 13.21 -17.51
N PRO A 566 -22.05 14.38 -17.10
CA PRO A 566 -21.36 15.53 -16.47
C PRO A 566 -21.11 15.36 -14.97
N VAL A 567 -21.76 14.38 -14.32
CA VAL A 567 -21.68 14.18 -12.85
C VAL A 567 -20.23 14.04 -12.40
N CYS A 568 -19.39 13.27 -13.11
CA CYS A 568 -17.98 13.15 -12.77
C CYS A 568 -17.21 14.47 -12.90
N MET A 569 -17.47 15.28 -13.92
CA MET A 569 -16.74 16.54 -14.17
C MET A 569 -17.15 17.66 -13.21
N GLU A 570 -18.45 17.73 -12.92
CA GLU A 570 -19.08 18.84 -12.19
C GLU A 570 -19.23 18.60 -10.70
N SER A 571 -19.17 17.34 -10.23
CA SER A 571 -19.39 17.04 -8.80
C SER A 571 -18.27 17.64 -7.94
N PRO A 572 -18.57 18.61 -7.05
CA PRO A 572 -17.60 19.10 -6.09
C PRO A 572 -17.32 18.10 -4.95
N ASP A 573 -18.13 17.03 -4.84
CA ASP A 573 -18.12 16.04 -3.76
C ASP A 573 -17.93 14.59 -4.26
N GLY A 574 -17.38 14.42 -5.47
CA GLY A 574 -17.25 13.13 -6.17
C GLY A 574 -16.20 12.19 -5.59
N GLY A 575 -16.37 11.70 -4.38
CA GLY A 575 -15.52 10.66 -3.81
C GLY A 575 -15.87 10.33 -2.36
N ALA A 576 -15.48 9.12 -1.91
CA ALA A 576 -15.52 8.82 -0.48
C ALA A 576 -14.75 9.92 0.27
N PHE A 577 -15.41 10.55 1.25
CA PHE A 577 -14.84 11.64 2.06
C PHE A 577 -14.51 12.95 1.32
N SER A 578 -15.19 13.33 0.23
CA SER A 578 -14.99 14.62 -0.48
C SER A 578 -13.50 14.90 -0.80
N SER A 579 -12.76 13.87 -1.17
CA SER A 579 -11.30 13.93 -1.30
C SER A 579 -10.82 14.04 -2.74
N ASN A 580 -11.73 14.16 -3.72
CA ASN A 580 -11.44 14.29 -5.15
C ASN A 580 -12.41 15.27 -5.82
N LEU A 581 -12.02 15.75 -7.01
CA LEU A 581 -12.92 16.41 -7.96
C LEU A 581 -13.25 15.44 -9.08
N ALA A 582 -12.81 15.68 -10.32
CA ALA A 582 -13.18 14.86 -11.46
C ALA A 582 -12.44 13.52 -11.56
N ALA A 583 -12.69 12.64 -10.59
CA ALA A 583 -12.07 11.34 -10.46
C ALA A 583 -13.07 10.26 -10.05
N CYS A 584 -13.17 9.20 -10.85
CA CYS A 584 -13.97 8.01 -10.56
C CYS A 584 -13.30 6.74 -11.12
N HIS A 585 -13.85 5.57 -10.80
CA HIS A 585 -13.34 4.29 -11.29
C HIS A 585 -13.27 4.20 -12.81
N SER A 586 -14.15 4.90 -13.54
CA SER A 586 -14.13 4.92 -15.00
C SER A 586 -12.94 5.73 -15.56
N CYS A 587 -12.60 6.88 -14.97
CA CYS A 587 -11.58 7.78 -15.52
C CYS A 587 -10.19 7.60 -14.90
N VAL A 588 -9.96 7.93 -13.62
CA VAL A 588 -8.59 8.00 -13.05
C VAL A 588 -8.38 7.28 -11.71
N LEU A 589 -9.39 6.68 -11.06
CA LEU A 589 -9.11 5.89 -9.85
C LEU A 589 -8.39 4.57 -10.19
N LEU A 590 -7.42 4.20 -9.36
CA LEU A 590 -6.60 2.99 -9.48
C LEU A 590 -6.89 1.97 -8.37
N PRO A 591 -6.41 0.72 -8.46
CA PRO A 591 -6.36 -0.18 -7.31
C PRO A 591 -5.54 0.40 -6.15
N GLU A 592 -5.87 0.05 -4.91
CA GLU A 592 -5.17 0.52 -3.70
C GLU A 592 -3.67 0.20 -3.71
N THR A 593 -3.29 -0.93 -4.30
CA THR A 593 -1.88 -1.35 -4.42
C THR A 593 -1.06 -0.46 -5.37
N SER A 594 -1.71 0.38 -6.18
CA SER A 594 -1.10 1.17 -7.24
C SER A 594 -0.88 2.64 -6.89
N CYS A 595 -1.64 3.19 -5.93
CA CYS A 595 -1.61 4.60 -5.57
C CYS A 595 -0.99 4.81 -4.18
N GLU A 596 -0.02 5.73 -4.05
CA GLU A 596 0.59 6.07 -2.75
C GLU A 596 -0.34 6.91 -1.87
N GLU A 597 -1.21 7.73 -2.49
CA GLU A 597 -2.11 8.65 -1.79
C GLU A 597 -3.49 8.05 -1.47
N GLY A 598 -3.72 6.80 -1.88
CA GLY A 598 -4.97 6.08 -1.62
C GLY A 598 -6.18 6.65 -2.38
N ASN A 599 -5.99 7.02 -3.66
CA ASN A 599 -7.03 7.59 -4.52
C ASN A 599 -7.68 8.88 -3.96
N ARG A 600 -6.88 9.73 -3.31
CA ARG A 600 -7.26 11.07 -2.86
C ARG A 600 -6.50 12.11 -3.66
N LEU A 601 -7.02 13.34 -3.70
CA LEU A 601 -6.38 14.50 -4.33
C LEU A 601 -6.21 14.33 -5.85
N LEU A 602 -7.28 13.91 -6.54
CA LEU A 602 -7.30 13.69 -7.98
C LEU A 602 -8.29 14.61 -8.71
N ASP A 603 -7.91 15.08 -9.90
CA ASP A 603 -8.76 15.87 -10.79
C ASP A 603 -8.29 15.86 -12.24
N ARG A 604 -8.97 15.10 -13.11
CA ARG A 604 -8.58 14.96 -14.53
C ARG A 604 -8.68 16.26 -15.34
N ALA A 605 -9.46 17.24 -14.86
CA ALA A 605 -9.55 18.55 -15.51
C ALA A 605 -8.22 19.33 -15.44
N LEU A 606 -7.34 19.06 -14.47
CA LEU A 606 -6.01 19.66 -14.46
C LEU A 606 -5.11 19.14 -15.58
N LEU A 607 -5.48 18.04 -16.26
CA LEU A 607 -4.74 17.55 -17.41
C LEU A 607 -5.19 18.24 -18.70
N SER A 608 -6.49 18.21 -19.00
CA SER A 608 -7.04 18.62 -20.31
C SER A 608 -7.96 19.83 -20.28
N GLY A 609 -8.26 20.38 -19.10
CA GLY A 609 -9.23 21.44 -18.89
C GLY A 609 -10.66 20.90 -18.80
N THR A 610 -11.63 21.81 -18.71
CA THR A 610 -13.05 21.50 -18.88
C THR A 610 -13.57 22.06 -20.20
N VAL A 611 -14.82 21.73 -20.56
CA VAL A 611 -15.51 22.33 -21.71
C VAL A 611 -15.54 23.85 -21.59
N ASP A 612 -15.91 24.35 -20.41
CA ASP A 612 -16.14 25.77 -20.16
C ASP A 612 -14.85 26.55 -19.84
N ASP A 613 -13.85 25.87 -19.29
CA ASP A 613 -12.56 26.48 -18.94
C ASP A 613 -11.39 25.56 -19.33
N PRO A 614 -11.00 25.56 -20.62
CA PRO A 614 -9.88 24.74 -21.11
C PRO A 614 -8.54 25.12 -20.47
N ASP A 615 -8.39 26.37 -20.03
CA ASP A 615 -7.11 26.90 -19.52
C ASP A 615 -6.71 26.31 -18.17
N VAL A 616 -7.66 25.67 -17.48
CA VAL A 616 -7.37 24.91 -16.26
C VAL A 616 -6.43 23.72 -16.52
N GLY A 617 -6.43 23.19 -17.75
CA GLY A 617 -5.60 22.05 -18.12
C GLY A 617 -4.13 22.41 -18.33
N PHE A 618 -3.22 21.59 -17.79
CA PHE A 618 -1.78 21.71 -18.04
C PHE A 618 -1.44 21.47 -19.52
N PHE A 619 -2.15 20.56 -20.19
CA PHE A 619 -1.99 20.23 -21.60
C PHE A 619 -2.99 20.96 -22.51
N ARG A 620 -3.45 22.17 -22.11
CA ARG A 620 -4.49 22.95 -22.81
C ARG A 620 -4.20 23.23 -24.28
N ASP A 621 -2.92 23.30 -24.66
CA ASP A 621 -2.49 23.66 -26.03
C ASP A 621 -2.50 22.49 -27.01
N LEU A 622 -2.88 21.29 -26.58
CA LEU A 622 -2.86 20.11 -27.43
C LEU A 622 -4.19 19.92 -28.20
N PRO A 623 -4.12 19.43 -29.46
CA PRO A 623 -5.27 19.31 -30.34
C PRO A 623 -6.22 18.15 -30.00
N PHE A 624 -6.13 17.53 -28.82
CA PHE A 624 -7.03 16.43 -28.37
C PHE A 624 -8.48 16.88 -28.13
N ARG A 625 -8.80 18.11 -28.53
CA ARG A 625 -10.09 18.76 -28.40
C ARG A 625 -11.07 18.18 -29.43
N TRP A 626 -12.03 17.39 -28.93
CA TRP A 626 -13.36 17.23 -29.54
C TRP A 626 -13.41 16.66 -30.97
N ALA A 627 -12.64 15.62 -31.28
CA ALA A 627 -13.01 14.75 -32.40
C ALA A 627 -14.22 13.90 -31.99
N GLN A 628 -15.41 14.37 -32.38
CA GLN A 628 -16.66 13.60 -32.35
C GLN A 628 -16.56 12.33 -33.19
#